data_AF-A0A9D2MZ50-F1
#
_entry.id   AF-A0A9D2MZ50-F1
#
_cell.length_a   1.000
_cell.length_b   1.000
_cell.length_c   1.000
_cell.angle_alpha   90.00
_cell.angle_beta   90.00
_cell.angle_gamma   90.00
#
_symmetry.space_group_name_H-M   'P 1'
#
loop_
_entity.id
_entity.type
_entity.pdbx_description
1 polymer ?
#
loop_
_entity_poly.entity_id
_entity_poly.type
_entity_poly.pdbx_seq_one_letter_code
_entity_poly.pdbx_strand_id
1 'polypeptide(L)'
;MSNVERTTSWQRIQQGVREAEQLFSRKEYNLVMVKARQVLEIMVRCQAEKACLVEGDLSDTIDQLYEGRWIDKATKDNYHTIRILGNKAVHEGDDTAYDANQAYQLLNQEVFAFANESAGGRQSAAGRPAARAQSRPASGRQGQAGGRSSSARSGQSAGRTGRSNYSSSSRTGAARRKKRRRVSPMFYVWRLLIPVLVIILLIVVIRMLLPGQGGGTDATTTAPVVTEASSESVPPQPTAPETEPETEPETEEPASETWVVNGSSVNVRSEPSTDSRILVQLADGTQVDYVKRYSNDWAVINYEGQEAYISSQYLVRVEESAEETQAEASEEESQAAEQQ
;
A
#
# COMPACT_ATOMS: atom_id res chain seq x y z
N MET A 1 -24.02 15.73 21.05
CA MET A 1 -22.78 14.93 21.25
C MET A 1 -21.93 15.10 20.00
N SER A 2 -20.77 15.77 20.05
CA SER A 2 -19.89 15.96 18.87
C SER A 2 -18.60 16.73 19.20
N ASN A 3 -17.67 16.12 19.95
CA ASN A 3 -16.34 16.71 20.21
C ASN A 3 -15.16 15.80 19.81
N VAL A 4 -15.43 14.84 18.92
CA VAL A 4 -14.46 13.87 18.38
C VAL A 4 -13.93 14.30 17.00
N GLU A 5 -14.71 15.12 16.29
CA GLU A 5 -14.50 15.48 14.88
C GLU A 5 -13.61 16.73 14.71
N ARG A 6 -12.31 16.56 15.00
CA ARG A 6 -11.15 17.18 14.30
C ARG A 6 -9.82 16.82 14.96
N THR A 7 -9.58 15.54 15.21
CA THR A 7 -8.19 15.06 15.24
C THR A 7 -7.61 15.25 13.85
N THR A 8 -6.71 16.22 13.70
CA THR A 8 -6.03 16.50 12.43
C THR A 8 -5.14 15.31 12.03
N SER A 9 -4.91 15.10 10.74
CA SER A 9 -4.03 14.02 10.26
C SER A 9 -2.63 14.12 10.87
N TRP A 10 -2.14 15.35 11.11
CA TRP A 10 -0.91 15.62 11.86
C TRP A 10 -0.96 15.13 13.33
N GLN A 11 -2.04 15.40 14.08
CA GLN A 11 -2.19 14.87 15.44
C GLN A 11 -2.22 13.34 15.48
N ARG A 12 -2.83 12.68 14.49
CA ARG A 12 -2.80 11.20 14.38
C ARG A 12 -1.38 10.67 14.12
N ILE A 13 -0.61 11.35 13.26
CA ILE A 13 0.81 11.05 13.02
C ILE A 13 1.61 11.20 14.33
N GLN A 14 1.46 12.34 15.03
CA GLN A 14 2.12 12.58 16.32
C GLN A 14 1.66 11.62 17.43
N GLN A 15 0.48 11.02 17.35
CA GLN A 15 0.04 9.97 18.25
C GLN A 15 0.71 8.63 17.91
N GLY A 16 0.62 8.17 16.66
CA GLY A 16 1.18 6.88 16.26
C GLY A 16 2.71 6.79 16.43
N VAL A 17 3.45 7.90 16.29
CA VAL A 17 4.89 7.94 16.60
C VAL A 17 5.16 7.72 18.10
N ARG A 18 4.37 8.33 18.99
CA ARG A 18 4.49 8.11 20.45
C ARG A 18 4.06 6.70 20.86
N GLU A 19 3.06 6.12 20.19
CA GLU A 19 2.69 4.72 20.37
C GLU A 19 3.85 3.80 19.94
N ALA A 20 4.48 4.05 18.79
CA ALA A 20 5.65 3.30 18.34
C ALA A 20 6.86 3.44 19.30
N GLU A 21 7.09 4.62 19.88
CA GLU A 21 8.13 4.85 20.90
C GLU A 21 7.87 4.04 22.18
N GLN A 22 6.62 3.96 22.63
CA GLN A 22 6.23 3.14 23.79
C GLN A 22 6.39 1.64 23.50
N LEU A 23 5.97 1.17 22.33
CA LEU A 23 6.15 -0.23 21.92
C LEU A 23 7.63 -0.61 21.79
N PHE A 24 8.46 0.29 21.24
CA PHE A 24 9.91 0.11 21.17
C PHE A 24 10.54 0.03 22.57
N SER A 25 10.05 0.84 23.51
CA SER A 25 10.47 0.80 24.93
C SER A 25 10.09 -0.51 25.63
N ARG A 26 8.98 -1.13 25.22
CA ARG A 26 8.52 -2.45 25.70
C ARG A 26 9.17 -3.64 24.97
N LYS A 27 9.91 -3.37 23.89
CA LYS A 27 10.49 -4.37 22.96
C LYS A 27 9.46 -5.15 22.13
N GLU A 28 8.28 -4.57 21.91
CA GLU A 28 7.23 -5.13 21.05
C GLU A 28 7.54 -4.81 19.57
N TYR A 29 8.62 -5.40 19.03
CA TYR A 29 9.25 -4.99 17.77
C TYR A 29 8.35 -5.20 16.54
N ASN A 30 7.59 -6.28 16.51
CA ASN A 30 6.54 -6.53 15.52
C ASN A 30 5.56 -5.36 15.47
N LEU A 31 4.98 -5.00 16.63
CA LEU A 31 4.00 -3.93 16.75
C LEU A 31 4.57 -2.55 16.41
N VAL A 32 5.87 -2.30 16.65
CA VAL A 32 6.56 -1.10 16.14
C VAL A 32 6.52 -1.03 14.60
N MET A 33 6.79 -2.14 13.91
CA MET A 33 6.74 -2.19 12.43
C MET A 33 5.31 -2.03 11.89
N VAL A 34 4.33 -2.67 12.53
CA VAL A 34 2.90 -2.50 12.21
C VAL A 34 2.48 -1.03 12.37
N LYS A 35 2.85 -0.39 13.49
CA LYS A 35 2.53 1.02 13.76
C LYS A 35 3.26 1.97 12.82
N ALA A 36 4.51 1.70 12.45
CA ALA A 36 5.24 2.52 11.49
C ALA A 36 4.53 2.53 10.11
N ARG A 37 4.01 1.38 9.67
CA ARG A 37 3.15 1.31 8.48
C ARG A 37 1.84 2.08 8.64
N GLN A 38 1.15 1.96 9.79
CA GLN A 38 -0.09 2.71 10.03
C GLN A 38 0.11 4.24 9.96
N VAL A 39 1.21 4.75 10.52
CA VAL A 39 1.55 6.19 10.44
C VAL A 39 1.92 6.60 9.01
N LEU A 40 2.69 5.77 8.28
CA LEU A 40 2.97 5.97 6.87
C LEU A 40 1.69 6.07 6.03
N GLU A 41 0.70 5.20 6.26
CA GLU A 41 -0.56 5.22 5.53
C GLU A 41 -1.32 6.54 5.74
N ILE A 42 -1.29 7.12 6.94
CA ILE A 42 -1.89 8.44 7.24
C ILE A 42 -1.11 9.57 6.54
N MET A 43 0.22 9.51 6.50
CA MET A 43 1.06 10.49 5.79
C MET A 43 0.81 10.47 4.28
N VAL A 44 0.80 9.27 3.68
CA VAL A 44 0.60 9.05 2.24
C VAL A 44 -0.80 9.48 1.80
N ARG A 45 -1.86 9.14 2.55
CA ARG A 45 -3.22 9.62 2.25
C ARG A 45 -3.28 11.15 2.30
N CYS A 46 -2.71 11.78 3.33
CA CYS A 46 -2.69 13.24 3.44
C CYS A 46 -1.87 13.93 2.31
N GLN A 47 -0.88 13.26 1.72
CA GLN A 47 -0.21 13.74 0.50
C GLN A 47 -1.04 13.47 -0.77
N ALA A 48 -1.73 12.33 -0.86
CA ALA A 48 -2.61 11.98 -1.99
C ALA A 48 -3.84 12.90 -2.09
N GLU A 49 -4.47 13.24 -0.96
CA GLU A 49 -5.53 14.25 -0.83
C GLU A 49 -5.07 15.60 -1.41
N LYS A 50 -3.92 16.12 -0.94
CA LYS A 50 -3.32 17.39 -1.43
C LYS A 50 -2.97 17.35 -2.92
N ALA A 51 -2.69 16.16 -3.45
CA ALA A 51 -2.31 15.92 -4.83
C ALA A 51 -3.52 15.64 -5.77
N CYS A 52 -4.73 15.51 -5.21
CA CYS A 52 -5.94 15.05 -5.91
C CYS A 52 -5.73 13.73 -6.68
N LEU A 53 -4.95 12.81 -6.11
CA LEU A 53 -4.76 11.46 -6.67
C LEU A 53 -5.97 10.57 -6.38
N VAL A 54 -6.21 9.60 -7.25
CA VAL A 54 -7.20 8.54 -7.00
C VAL A 54 -6.56 7.55 -6.03
N GLU A 55 -7.16 7.36 -4.87
CA GLU A 55 -6.69 6.37 -3.88
C GLU A 55 -6.70 4.97 -4.51
N GLY A 56 -5.55 4.29 -4.44
CA GLY A 56 -5.37 2.91 -4.86
C GLY A 56 -4.83 2.08 -3.71
N ASP A 57 -4.05 1.04 -4.02
CA ASP A 57 -3.24 0.40 -2.99
C ASP A 57 -2.13 1.36 -2.51
N LEU A 58 -1.54 1.07 -1.34
CA LEU A 58 -0.51 1.94 -0.75
C LEU A 58 0.74 2.06 -1.66
N SER A 59 1.08 1.00 -2.40
CA SER A 59 2.23 0.99 -3.31
C SER A 59 1.99 1.87 -4.53
N ASP A 60 0.84 1.73 -5.19
CA ASP A 60 0.38 2.58 -6.31
C ASP A 60 0.31 4.05 -5.89
N THR A 61 -0.14 4.33 -4.66
CA THR A 61 -0.26 5.71 -4.16
C THR A 61 1.12 6.34 -3.92
N ILE A 62 2.08 5.60 -3.36
CA ILE A 62 3.49 6.01 -3.23
C ILE A 62 4.13 6.25 -4.62
N ASP A 63 3.87 5.36 -5.58
CA ASP A 63 4.38 5.49 -6.95
C ASP A 63 3.80 6.72 -7.67
N GLN A 64 2.49 6.95 -7.58
CA GLN A 64 1.83 8.12 -8.15
C GLN A 64 2.35 9.45 -7.55
N LEU A 65 2.57 9.51 -6.24
CA LEU A 65 3.17 10.68 -5.59
C LEU A 65 4.59 10.97 -6.11
N TYR A 66 5.39 9.93 -6.35
CA TYR A 66 6.73 10.08 -6.92
C TYR A 66 6.72 10.49 -8.41
N GLU A 67 5.87 9.88 -9.24
CA GLU A 67 5.75 10.25 -10.65
C GLU A 67 5.20 11.66 -10.83
N GLY A 68 4.23 12.06 -9.98
CA GLY A 68 3.68 13.42 -9.88
C GLY A 68 4.62 14.46 -9.28
N ARG A 69 5.80 14.06 -8.78
CA ARG A 69 6.83 14.92 -8.15
C ARG A 69 6.41 15.59 -6.83
N TRP A 70 5.47 14.97 -6.11
CA TRP A 70 5.11 15.37 -4.75
C TRP A 70 6.17 14.89 -3.75
N ILE A 71 6.62 13.65 -3.89
CA ILE A 71 7.75 13.10 -3.12
C ILE A 71 9.00 12.93 -3.99
N ASP A 72 10.17 12.94 -3.34
CA ASP A 72 11.46 12.69 -3.96
C ASP A 72 11.75 11.16 -4.06
N LYS A 73 12.94 10.76 -4.56
CA LYS A 73 13.28 9.34 -4.63
C LYS A 73 13.61 8.74 -3.26
N ALA A 74 14.25 9.49 -2.37
CA ALA A 74 14.60 8.99 -1.03
C ALA A 74 13.34 8.71 -0.19
N THR A 75 12.42 9.67 -0.11
CA THR A 75 11.10 9.47 0.52
C THR A 75 10.36 8.29 -0.11
N LYS A 76 10.38 8.14 -1.46
CA LYS A 76 9.76 6.97 -2.11
C LYS A 76 10.39 5.65 -1.64
N ASP A 77 11.72 5.53 -1.69
CA ASP A 77 12.43 4.31 -1.29
C ASP A 77 12.18 3.99 0.20
N ASN A 78 12.16 5.01 1.06
CA ASN A 78 11.88 4.90 2.49
C ASN A 78 10.44 4.46 2.77
N TYR A 79 9.46 5.06 2.09
CA TYR A 79 8.04 4.67 2.16
C TYR A 79 7.83 3.20 1.77
N HIS A 80 8.45 2.71 0.68
CA HIS A 80 8.38 1.28 0.36
C HIS A 80 9.08 0.41 1.40
N THR A 81 10.20 0.86 1.97
CA THR A 81 10.92 0.10 3.00
C THR A 81 10.05 -0.07 4.26
N ILE A 82 9.49 1.02 4.80
CA ILE A 82 8.54 0.96 5.92
C ILE A 82 7.32 0.10 5.57
N ARG A 83 6.77 0.24 4.35
CA ARG A 83 5.67 -0.62 3.88
C ARG A 83 6.05 -2.10 3.89
N ILE A 84 7.23 -2.47 3.41
CA ILE A 84 7.67 -3.87 3.33
C ILE A 84 7.86 -4.44 4.73
N LEU A 85 8.57 -3.74 5.61
CA LEU A 85 8.79 -4.17 7.01
C LEU A 85 7.46 -4.31 7.77
N GLY A 86 6.52 -3.39 7.57
CA GLY A 86 5.17 -3.50 8.13
C GLY A 86 4.22 -4.47 7.39
N ASN A 87 4.61 -5.08 6.26
CA ASN A 87 3.92 -6.26 5.72
C ASN A 87 4.53 -7.53 6.33
N LYS A 88 5.85 -7.60 6.41
CA LYS A 88 6.62 -8.68 7.04
C LYS A 88 6.17 -8.92 8.49
N ALA A 89 6.02 -7.86 9.28
CA ALA A 89 5.48 -7.95 10.65
C ALA A 89 4.05 -8.51 10.71
N VAL A 90 3.13 -8.03 9.84
CA VAL A 90 1.71 -8.46 9.86
C VAL A 90 1.52 -9.88 9.33
N HIS A 91 2.28 -10.31 8.32
CA HIS A 91 2.01 -11.54 7.56
C HIS A 91 3.04 -12.66 7.78
N GLU A 92 4.27 -12.34 8.19
CA GLU A 92 5.32 -13.32 8.51
C GLU A 92 5.59 -13.40 10.02
N GLY A 93 4.90 -12.58 10.84
CA GLY A 93 5.06 -12.55 12.29
C GLY A 93 6.39 -11.98 12.79
N ASP A 94 7.13 -11.26 11.94
CA ASP A 94 8.49 -10.83 12.25
C ASP A 94 8.57 -9.86 13.45
N ASP A 95 9.42 -10.19 14.41
CA ASP A 95 9.72 -9.42 15.63
C ASP A 95 11.21 -8.99 15.68
N THR A 96 11.89 -8.96 14.53
CA THR A 96 13.32 -8.66 14.47
C THR A 96 13.62 -7.21 14.87
N ALA A 97 14.31 -7.04 16.00
CA ALA A 97 14.69 -5.73 16.56
C ALA A 97 15.47 -4.82 15.59
N TYR A 98 16.25 -5.40 14.66
CA TYR A 98 16.96 -4.65 13.61
C TYR A 98 15.97 -4.02 12.60
N ASP A 99 15.04 -4.82 12.08
CA ASP A 99 14.02 -4.39 11.12
C ASP A 99 13.05 -3.39 11.78
N ALA A 100 12.67 -3.60 13.04
CA ALA A 100 11.85 -2.65 13.80
C ALA A 100 12.57 -1.31 14.07
N ASN A 101 13.85 -1.34 14.43
CA ASN A 101 14.66 -0.13 14.54
C ASN A 101 14.81 0.57 13.18
N GLN A 102 14.97 -0.16 12.07
CA GLN A 102 15.03 0.42 10.73
C GLN A 102 13.71 1.09 10.35
N ALA A 103 12.56 0.43 10.57
CA ALA A 103 11.24 1.00 10.33
C ALA A 103 11.00 2.27 11.17
N TYR A 104 11.37 2.25 12.45
CA TYR A 104 11.22 3.38 13.38
C TYR A 104 12.13 4.58 13.02
N GLN A 105 13.38 4.33 12.62
CA GLN A 105 14.30 5.40 12.18
C GLN A 105 13.83 6.05 10.88
N LEU A 106 13.43 5.25 9.88
CA LEU A 106 12.90 5.76 8.61
C LEU A 106 11.59 6.53 8.82
N LEU A 107 10.70 6.04 9.70
CA LEU A 107 9.46 6.74 10.03
C LEU A 107 9.74 8.14 10.60
N ASN A 108 10.62 8.24 11.59
CA ASN A 108 10.94 9.52 12.22
C ASN A 108 11.59 10.52 11.25
N GLN A 109 12.45 10.03 10.34
CA GLN A 109 13.00 10.85 9.25
C GLN A 109 11.89 11.45 8.37
N GLU A 110 10.97 10.63 7.88
CA GLU A 110 9.93 11.09 6.95
C GLU A 110 8.83 11.91 7.67
N VAL A 111 8.51 11.62 8.93
CA VAL A 111 7.61 12.45 9.75
C VAL A 111 8.18 13.85 9.94
N PHE A 112 9.50 13.98 10.15
CA PHE A 112 10.17 15.29 10.22
C PHE A 112 10.10 16.04 8.89
N ALA A 113 10.32 15.36 7.77
CA ALA A 113 10.18 15.95 6.43
C ALA A 113 8.74 16.41 6.13
N PHE A 114 7.75 15.56 6.43
CA PHE A 114 6.32 15.83 6.28
C PHE A 114 5.84 17.00 7.16
N ALA A 115 6.39 17.15 8.36
CA ALA A 115 6.12 18.28 9.25
C ALA A 115 6.54 19.61 8.61
N ASN A 116 7.74 19.66 8.03
CA ASN A 116 8.28 20.85 7.37
C ASN A 116 7.50 21.21 6.08
N GLU A 117 7.06 20.21 5.32
CA GLU A 117 6.15 20.42 4.18
C GLU A 117 4.80 20.98 4.65
N SER A 118 4.19 20.36 5.66
CA SER A 118 2.85 20.73 6.16
C SER A 118 2.82 22.04 6.95
N ALA A 119 3.95 22.50 7.48
CA ALA A 119 4.09 23.81 8.15
C ALA A 119 4.14 25.01 7.17
N GLY A 120 4.12 24.77 5.85
CA GLY A 120 4.02 25.85 4.85
C GLY A 120 5.34 26.24 4.18
N GLY A 121 6.29 25.30 4.02
CA GLY A 121 7.59 25.55 3.38
C GLY A 121 7.71 25.04 1.94
N ARG A 122 7.22 25.78 0.93
CA ARG A 122 7.51 25.46 -0.51
C ARG A 122 8.96 25.81 -0.89
N GLN A 123 9.91 25.05 -0.35
CA GLN A 123 11.33 25.04 -0.72
C GLN A 123 11.75 23.75 -1.43
N SER A 124 10.80 23.01 -2.02
CA SER A 124 11.12 21.93 -2.96
C SER A 124 11.82 22.54 -4.18
N ALA A 125 13.14 22.43 -4.21
CA ALA A 125 14.03 22.98 -5.22
C ALA A 125 13.98 22.16 -6.51
N ALA A 126 12.78 22.05 -7.11
CA ALA A 126 12.55 21.49 -8.43
C ALA A 126 13.28 22.36 -9.48
N GLY A 127 14.54 22.02 -9.71
CA GLY A 127 15.48 22.86 -10.46
C GLY A 127 15.02 23.15 -11.88
N ARG A 128 14.50 24.36 -12.11
CA ARG A 128 14.50 24.97 -13.44
C ARG A 128 15.97 25.07 -13.89
N PRO A 129 16.41 24.39 -14.97
CA PRO A 129 17.64 24.81 -15.63
C PRO A 129 17.34 26.18 -16.22
N ALA A 130 17.75 27.24 -15.51
CA ALA A 130 17.77 28.58 -16.08
C ALA A 130 18.67 28.50 -17.31
N ALA A 131 18.08 28.68 -18.49
CA ALA A 131 18.80 28.67 -19.76
C ALA A 131 19.71 29.90 -19.82
N ARG A 132 20.87 29.81 -19.17
CA ARG A 132 21.89 30.85 -19.15
C ARG A 132 22.47 30.93 -20.56
N ALA A 133 21.84 31.77 -21.38
CA ALA A 133 22.32 32.14 -22.69
C ALA A 133 23.77 32.60 -22.55
N GLN A 134 24.69 31.80 -23.09
CA GLN A 134 26.11 32.12 -23.08
C GLN A 134 26.34 33.17 -24.17
N SER A 135 26.19 34.45 -23.79
CA SER A 135 26.61 35.58 -24.60
C SER A 135 28.11 35.47 -24.87
N ARG A 136 28.45 35.08 -26.10
CA ARG A 136 29.83 34.97 -26.59
C ARG A 136 30.52 36.34 -26.53
N PRO A 137 31.65 36.49 -25.83
CA PRO A 137 32.62 37.53 -26.18
C PRO A 137 33.26 37.16 -27.53
N ALA A 138 33.44 38.12 -28.42
CA ALA A 138 34.23 37.91 -29.62
C ALA A 138 35.73 37.87 -29.30
N SER A 139 36.52 37.14 -30.08
CA SER A 139 37.96 36.97 -29.87
C SER A 139 38.74 38.25 -30.22
N GLY A 140 39.11 39.03 -29.20
CA GLY A 140 40.09 40.12 -29.31
C GLY A 140 41.52 39.58 -29.32
N ARG A 141 42.26 39.85 -30.40
CA ARG A 141 43.67 39.49 -30.62
C ARG A 141 44.58 40.60 -30.08
N GLN A 142 45.69 40.28 -29.39
CA GLN A 142 47.07 40.81 -29.61
C GLN A 142 48.04 40.61 -28.42
N GLY A 143 49.21 39.97 -28.67
CA GLY A 143 50.43 40.02 -27.85
C GLY A 143 50.47 39.21 -26.53
N GLN A 144 51.63 38.95 -25.92
CA GLN A 144 53.02 38.87 -26.45
C GLN A 144 53.96 38.11 -25.48
N ALA A 145 54.76 37.16 -26.02
CA ALA A 145 56.04 36.59 -25.53
C ALA A 145 56.26 36.08 -24.08
N GLY A 146 57.02 34.97 -23.92
CA GLY A 146 57.84 34.70 -22.71
C GLY A 146 58.05 33.22 -22.31
N GLY A 147 59.29 32.70 -22.39
CA GLY A 147 59.73 31.40 -21.81
C GLY A 147 59.23 30.14 -22.56
N ARG A 148 59.97 29.05 -22.81
CA ARG A 148 61.23 28.47 -22.27
C ARG A 148 61.12 28.11 -20.77
N SER A 149 61.45 26.90 -20.30
CA SER A 149 62.10 25.76 -20.99
C SER A 149 61.84 24.40 -20.30
N SER A 150 62.18 23.31 -21.01
CA SER A 150 62.13 21.92 -20.57
C SER A 150 63.06 21.57 -19.39
N SER A 151 62.65 20.60 -18.57
CA SER A 151 63.55 19.50 -18.22
C SER A 151 62.76 18.22 -17.90
N ALA A 152 63.29 17.07 -18.31
CA ALA A 152 62.86 15.76 -17.84
C ALA A 152 64.00 15.16 -17.02
N ARG A 153 63.69 14.38 -15.97
CA ARG A 153 64.70 13.51 -15.37
C ARG A 153 64.09 12.25 -14.78
N SER A 154 64.68 11.13 -15.16
CA SER A 154 64.45 9.81 -14.57
C SER A 154 65.03 9.72 -13.16
N GLY A 155 64.33 9.03 -12.27
CA GLY A 155 64.82 8.60 -10.96
C GLY A 155 64.24 7.22 -10.64
N GLN A 156 65.06 6.33 -10.09
CA GLN A 156 64.73 4.92 -9.83
C GLN A 156 65.07 4.58 -8.37
N SER A 157 64.67 3.39 -7.90
CA SER A 157 64.74 2.91 -6.50
C SER A 157 63.67 3.52 -5.59
N ALA A 158 63.13 2.86 -4.56
CA ALA A 158 62.63 1.50 -4.33
C ALA A 158 62.42 1.33 -2.81
N GLY A 159 61.29 0.75 -2.41
CA GLY A 159 61.09 0.10 -1.11
C GLY A 159 61.11 0.94 0.18
N ARG A 160 59.92 1.18 0.77
CA ARG A 160 59.52 0.48 2.02
C ARG A 160 58.06 0.70 2.42
N THR A 161 57.45 -0.40 2.88
CA THR A 161 56.40 -0.54 3.91
C THR A 161 55.55 0.68 4.31
N GLY A 162 54.21 0.59 4.21
CA GLY A 162 53.33 1.51 4.95
C GLY A 162 51.82 1.40 4.73
N ARG A 163 51.15 0.67 5.64
CA ARG A 163 49.74 0.87 6.10
C ARG A 163 48.59 0.65 5.11
N SER A 164 47.65 -0.20 5.53
CA SER A 164 46.34 -0.43 4.92
C SER A 164 45.41 0.79 5.09
N ASN A 165 44.85 1.29 3.99
CA ASN A 165 43.64 2.12 3.98
C ASN A 165 42.56 1.39 3.18
N TYR A 166 41.40 1.15 3.80
CA TYR A 166 40.22 0.59 3.14
C TYR A 166 39.46 1.72 2.41
N SER A 167 40.00 2.20 1.29
CA SER A 167 39.26 3.13 0.43
C SER A 167 38.11 2.40 -0.27
N SER A 168 36.89 2.90 -0.06
CA SER A 168 35.68 2.35 -0.68
C SER A 168 35.77 2.47 -2.21
N SER A 169 35.88 1.32 -2.90
CA SER A 169 36.01 1.29 -4.35
C SER A 169 34.70 1.72 -5.02
N SER A 170 34.60 3.01 -5.36
CA SER A 170 33.50 3.60 -6.11
C SER A 170 33.47 3.04 -7.54
N ARG A 171 32.88 1.85 -7.70
CA ARG A 171 32.65 1.21 -9.00
C ARG A 171 31.74 2.11 -9.84
N THR A 172 32.35 2.84 -10.77
CA THR A 172 31.71 3.65 -11.80
C THR A 172 31.05 2.75 -12.86
N GLY A 173 30.05 1.97 -12.42
CA GLY A 173 29.22 1.15 -13.28
C GLY A 173 28.51 2.02 -14.30
N ALA A 174 28.96 1.97 -15.56
CA ALA A 174 28.41 2.75 -16.64
C ALA A 174 26.92 2.42 -16.82
N ALA A 175 26.06 3.35 -16.38
CA ALA A 175 24.62 3.13 -16.30
C ALA A 175 24.01 2.95 -17.70
N ARG A 176 23.89 1.69 -18.14
CA ARG A 176 23.10 1.30 -19.32
C ARG A 176 21.67 1.81 -19.11
N ARG A 177 21.33 2.93 -19.75
CA ARG A 177 19.98 3.53 -19.74
C ARG A 177 18.98 2.51 -20.31
N LYS A 178 18.40 1.65 -19.45
CA LYS A 178 17.20 0.86 -19.80
C LYS A 178 16.15 1.86 -20.28
N LYS A 179 15.78 1.74 -21.56
CA LYS A 179 14.89 2.66 -22.25
C LYS A 179 13.50 2.51 -21.61
N ARG A 180 13.12 3.43 -20.71
CA ARG A 180 11.83 3.39 -20.01
C ARG A 180 10.71 3.24 -21.04
N ARG A 181 9.99 2.12 -21.02
CA ARG A 181 8.73 1.98 -21.77
C ARG A 181 7.75 2.98 -21.13
N ARG A 182 7.55 4.12 -21.77
CA ARG A 182 6.45 5.03 -21.40
C ARG A 182 5.17 4.30 -21.75
N VAL A 183 4.34 3.99 -20.75
CA VAL A 183 2.94 3.62 -21.01
C VAL A 183 2.32 4.81 -21.73
N SER A 184 1.64 4.57 -22.85
CA SER A 184 1.07 5.67 -23.65
C SER A 184 0.00 6.42 -22.85
N PRO A 185 -0.10 7.75 -22.92
CA PRO A 185 -1.14 8.52 -22.20
C PRO A 185 -2.57 8.01 -22.45
N MET A 186 -2.82 7.40 -23.61
CA MET A 186 -4.08 6.72 -23.93
C MET A 186 -4.48 5.64 -22.91
N PHE A 187 -3.57 5.02 -22.16
CA PHE A 187 -3.92 4.05 -21.12
C PHE A 187 -4.79 4.68 -20.02
N TYR A 188 -4.40 5.87 -19.55
CA TYR A 188 -5.17 6.61 -18.54
C TYR A 188 -6.47 7.18 -19.12
N VAL A 189 -6.45 7.65 -20.38
CA VAL A 189 -7.66 8.10 -21.08
C VAL A 189 -8.65 6.94 -21.22
N TRP A 190 -8.20 5.75 -21.64
CA TRP A 190 -9.07 4.59 -21.83
C TRP A 190 -9.58 4.03 -20.49
N ARG A 191 -8.73 3.97 -19.46
CA ARG A 191 -9.11 3.60 -18.08
C ARG A 191 -10.17 4.53 -17.47
N LEU A 192 -10.25 5.79 -17.92
CA LEU A 192 -11.32 6.73 -17.53
C LEU A 192 -12.53 6.69 -18.49
N LEU A 193 -12.32 6.39 -19.77
CA LEU A 193 -13.38 6.33 -20.78
C LEU A 193 -14.24 5.06 -20.66
N ILE A 194 -13.65 3.91 -20.33
CA ILE A 194 -14.37 2.64 -20.11
C ILE A 194 -15.53 2.79 -19.11
N PRO A 195 -15.34 3.25 -17.85
CA PRO A 195 -16.45 3.38 -16.90
C PRO A 195 -17.50 4.39 -17.35
N VAL A 196 -17.11 5.48 -18.02
CA VAL A 196 -18.05 6.46 -18.60
C VAL A 196 -18.90 5.81 -19.71
N LEU A 197 -18.30 4.98 -20.57
CA LEU A 197 -19.00 4.26 -21.63
C LEU A 197 -19.95 3.19 -21.06
N VAL A 198 -19.54 2.48 -20.00
CA VAL A 198 -20.41 1.55 -19.27
C VAL A 198 -21.60 2.28 -18.64
N ILE A 199 -21.40 3.45 -18.02
CA ILE A 199 -22.48 4.28 -17.46
C ILE A 199 -23.44 4.75 -18.57
N ILE A 200 -22.93 5.19 -19.73
CA ILE A 200 -23.76 5.58 -20.87
C ILE A 200 -24.57 4.40 -21.39
N LEU A 201 -23.96 3.22 -21.54
CA LEU A 201 -24.65 1.99 -21.97
C LEU A 201 -25.72 1.57 -20.96
N LEU A 202 -25.45 1.66 -19.66
CA LEU A 202 -26.40 1.36 -18.59
C LEU A 202 -27.58 2.33 -18.59
N ILE A 203 -27.35 3.63 -18.84
CA ILE A 203 -28.42 4.63 -19.03
C ILE A 203 -29.28 4.31 -20.27
N VAL A 204 -28.66 3.88 -21.37
CA VAL A 204 -29.39 3.44 -22.58
C VAL A 204 -30.23 2.19 -22.29
N VAL A 205 -29.67 1.19 -21.59
CA VAL A 205 -30.39 -0.02 -21.18
C VAL A 205 -31.59 0.30 -20.27
N ILE A 206 -31.44 1.17 -19.27
CA ILE A 206 -32.56 1.65 -18.44
C ILE A 206 -33.62 2.36 -19.30
N ARG A 207 -33.21 3.18 -20.26
CA ARG A 207 -34.12 3.88 -21.20
C ARG A 207 -34.81 2.95 -22.22
N MET A 208 -34.30 1.73 -22.42
CA MET A 208 -34.97 0.69 -23.23
C MET A 208 -35.84 -0.25 -22.41
N LEU A 209 -35.53 -0.46 -21.11
CA LEU A 209 -36.31 -1.30 -20.20
C LEU A 209 -37.51 -0.57 -19.56
N LEU A 210 -37.45 0.76 -19.41
CA LEU A 210 -38.57 1.58 -18.95
C LEU A 210 -39.15 2.41 -20.10
N PRO A 211 -40.12 1.88 -20.89
CA PRO A 211 -40.94 2.72 -21.77
C PRO A 211 -41.72 3.72 -20.91
N GLY A 212 -41.60 5.01 -21.24
CA GLY A 212 -42.01 6.08 -20.33
C GLY A 212 -43.51 6.25 -20.12
N GLN A 213 -43.89 6.65 -18.91
CA GLN A 213 -45.19 7.24 -18.59
C GLN A 213 -44.96 8.65 -18.04
N GLY A 214 -45.82 9.61 -18.39
CA GLY A 214 -45.60 11.04 -18.12
C GLY A 214 -46.82 11.77 -17.55
N GLY A 215 -46.57 12.95 -16.99
CA GLY A 215 -47.52 13.72 -16.17
C GLY A 215 -47.44 13.36 -14.68
N GLY A 216 -47.70 14.27 -13.74
CA GLY A 216 -47.97 15.71 -13.88
C GLY A 216 -48.35 16.37 -12.53
N THR A 217 -48.27 17.70 -12.49
CA THR A 217 -48.93 18.65 -11.54
C THR A 217 -48.75 18.49 -10.00
N ASP A 218 -47.93 19.38 -9.45
CA ASP A 218 -48.29 20.42 -8.43
C ASP A 218 -48.55 20.12 -6.92
N ALA A 219 -48.50 21.24 -6.16
CA ALA A 219 -49.00 21.51 -4.80
C ALA A 219 -48.15 21.14 -3.55
N THR A 220 -47.28 22.08 -3.14
CA THR A 220 -47.40 22.96 -1.95
C THR A 220 -48.04 22.46 -0.64
N THR A 221 -47.58 23.03 0.50
CA THR A 221 -48.26 23.10 1.83
C THR A 221 -48.06 21.86 2.74
N THR A 222 -47.89 21.93 4.08
CA THR A 222 -47.73 23.01 5.08
C THR A 222 -46.95 22.45 6.30
N ALA A 223 -46.13 23.26 6.98
CA ALA A 223 -45.69 23.01 8.37
C ALA A 223 -46.48 23.93 9.33
N PRO A 224 -46.93 23.46 10.51
CA PRO A 224 -46.04 23.51 11.69
C PRO A 224 -46.31 22.43 12.77
N VAL A 225 -45.44 22.38 13.81
CA VAL A 225 -45.67 22.07 15.25
C VAL A 225 -44.26 21.98 15.88
N VAL A 226 -43.76 23.05 16.52
CA VAL A 226 -43.93 23.45 17.94
C VAL A 226 -43.05 22.65 18.91
N THR A 227 -41.94 23.31 19.28
CA THR A 227 -41.29 23.42 20.59
C THR A 227 -41.79 22.56 21.76
N GLU A 228 -40.86 21.83 22.39
CA GLU A 228 -40.72 21.81 23.86
C GLU A 228 -39.24 21.66 24.26
N ALA A 229 -38.82 22.22 25.41
CA ALA A 229 -37.41 22.23 25.84
C ALA A 229 -37.21 22.44 27.37
N SER A 230 -36.44 21.55 28.02
CA SER A 230 -35.72 21.71 29.31
C SER A 230 -34.78 20.48 29.43
N SER A 231 -33.49 20.54 29.81
CA SER A 231 -32.85 20.96 31.09
C SER A 231 -33.40 20.20 32.32
N GLU A 232 -32.61 19.61 33.24
CA GLU A 232 -31.13 19.51 33.41
C GLU A 232 -30.78 18.47 34.54
N SER A 233 -29.60 18.28 35.18
CA SER A 233 -28.32 19.04 35.23
C SER A 233 -27.03 18.15 35.34
N VAL A 234 -26.31 18.13 36.48
CA VAL A 234 -24.84 17.89 36.61
C VAL A 234 -24.47 17.10 37.92
N PRO A 235 -23.33 16.35 38.02
CA PRO A 235 -23.01 15.39 39.11
C PRO A 235 -21.98 15.93 40.16
N PRO A 236 -21.45 15.14 41.15
CA PRO A 236 -20.24 14.29 40.92
C PRO A 236 -20.05 13.00 41.80
N GLN A 237 -19.04 12.18 41.39
CA GLN A 237 -18.12 11.18 42.06
C GLN A 237 -18.12 10.90 43.60
N PRO A 238 -17.39 9.88 44.14
CA PRO A 238 -16.54 8.80 43.54
C PRO A 238 -16.75 7.36 44.13
N THR A 239 -15.99 6.34 43.65
CA THR A 239 -15.29 5.23 44.41
C THR A 239 -14.94 4.02 43.50
N ALA A 240 -13.87 3.27 43.83
CA ALA A 240 -13.39 2.00 43.23
C ALA A 240 -12.53 1.23 44.29
N PRO A 241 -11.92 0.05 44.05
CA PRO A 241 -12.05 -0.98 42.98
C PRO A 241 -12.30 -2.42 43.52
N GLU A 242 -12.54 -3.46 42.67
CA GLU A 242 -12.04 -4.84 42.95
C GLU A 242 -12.01 -5.83 41.73
N THR A 243 -10.92 -6.61 41.68
CA THR A 243 -10.52 -7.96 41.13
C THR A 243 -11.34 -8.78 40.10
N GLU A 244 -10.59 -9.56 39.28
CA GLU A 244 -11.00 -10.58 38.29
C GLU A 244 -11.50 -11.92 38.92
N PRO A 245 -11.99 -12.90 38.12
CA PRO A 245 -11.04 -13.92 37.62
C PRO A 245 -11.28 -14.48 36.18
N GLU A 246 -10.16 -14.97 35.64
CA GLU A 246 -9.87 -15.83 34.49
C GLU A 246 -10.87 -16.97 34.15
N THR A 247 -11.00 -17.30 32.85
CA THR A 247 -11.58 -18.56 32.30
C THR A 247 -10.98 -18.83 30.90
N GLU A 248 -10.92 -20.10 30.48
CA GLU A 248 -10.12 -20.62 29.36
C GLU A 248 -10.56 -20.18 27.94
N PRO A 249 -9.63 -20.22 26.95
CA PRO A 249 -9.96 -19.99 25.53
C PRO A 249 -10.55 -21.25 24.88
N GLU A 250 -11.80 -21.17 24.43
CA GLU A 250 -12.43 -22.20 23.60
C GLU A 250 -11.76 -22.26 22.22
N THR A 251 -11.44 -23.46 21.74
CA THR A 251 -10.77 -23.67 20.45
C THR A 251 -11.80 -23.90 19.35
N GLU A 252 -12.22 -22.83 18.68
CA GLU A 252 -12.98 -22.95 17.44
C GLU A 252 -12.06 -23.45 16.31
N GLU A 253 -12.38 -24.62 15.74
CA GLU A 253 -11.74 -25.07 14.50
C GLU A 253 -12.21 -24.18 13.34
N PRO A 254 -11.29 -23.58 12.55
CA PRO A 254 -11.70 -22.76 11.41
C PRO A 254 -12.34 -23.65 10.34
N ALA A 255 -13.59 -23.36 10.00
CA ALA A 255 -14.32 -24.04 8.93
C ALA A 255 -13.47 -24.07 7.64
N SER A 256 -13.43 -25.22 6.98
CA SER A 256 -12.58 -25.47 5.82
C SER A 256 -12.92 -24.52 4.66
N GLU A 257 -12.13 -23.46 4.50
CA GLU A 257 -12.32 -22.51 3.40
C GLU A 257 -12.07 -23.22 2.06
N THR A 258 -13.14 -23.49 1.32
CA THR A 258 -13.00 -24.01 -0.05
C THR A 258 -12.56 -22.89 -0.98
N TRP A 259 -11.33 -22.98 -1.49
CA TRP A 259 -10.83 -22.08 -2.53
C TRP A 259 -10.78 -22.81 -3.87
N VAL A 260 -11.27 -22.16 -4.92
CA VAL A 260 -11.37 -22.72 -6.27
C VAL A 260 -10.58 -21.86 -7.25
N VAL A 261 -9.86 -22.54 -8.14
CA VAL A 261 -9.10 -21.93 -9.24
C VAL A 261 -10.08 -21.41 -10.30
N ASN A 262 -10.10 -20.10 -10.53
CA ASN A 262 -10.85 -19.47 -11.61
C ASN A 262 -9.90 -18.99 -12.72
N GLY A 263 -9.87 -19.70 -13.84
CA GLY A 263 -9.02 -19.41 -14.99
C GLY A 263 -8.64 -20.68 -15.76
N SER A 264 -8.82 -20.65 -17.07
CA SER A 264 -8.69 -21.80 -18.01
C SER A 264 -7.57 -22.80 -17.73
N SER A 265 -6.37 -22.37 -17.31
CA SER A 265 -5.35 -23.23 -16.70
C SER A 265 -4.31 -22.40 -15.94
N VAL A 266 -4.14 -22.61 -14.63
CA VAL A 266 -3.30 -21.78 -13.74
C VAL A 266 -2.07 -22.54 -13.25
N ASN A 267 -0.90 -21.91 -13.35
CA ASN A 267 0.39 -22.51 -12.99
C ASN A 267 0.71 -22.37 -11.49
N VAL A 268 0.86 -23.49 -10.81
CA VAL A 268 1.37 -23.60 -9.44
C VAL A 268 2.89 -23.77 -9.47
N ARG A 269 3.62 -23.11 -8.57
CA ARG A 269 5.07 -22.94 -8.65
C ARG A 269 5.79 -23.17 -7.33
N SER A 270 7.10 -23.43 -7.40
CA SER A 270 7.96 -23.65 -6.24
C SER A 270 8.36 -22.36 -5.50
N GLU A 271 8.19 -21.19 -6.11
CA GLU A 271 8.50 -19.88 -5.51
C GLU A 271 7.51 -18.82 -6.06
N PRO A 272 7.22 -17.74 -5.33
CA PRO A 272 6.30 -16.67 -5.73
C PRO A 272 6.92 -15.73 -6.78
N SER A 273 7.15 -16.26 -7.99
CA SER A 273 7.77 -15.57 -9.13
C SER A 273 7.25 -16.11 -10.46
N THR A 274 7.14 -15.26 -11.48
CA THR A 274 6.79 -15.69 -12.84
C THR A 274 7.93 -16.44 -13.56
N ASP A 275 9.15 -16.37 -13.02
CA ASP A 275 10.36 -17.02 -13.56
C ASP A 275 10.71 -18.34 -12.83
N SER A 276 10.03 -18.69 -11.73
CA SER A 276 10.30 -19.90 -10.94
C SER A 276 9.73 -21.18 -11.57
N ARG A 277 10.19 -22.34 -11.09
CA ARG A 277 9.75 -23.65 -11.61
C ARG A 277 8.25 -23.86 -11.38
N ILE A 278 7.54 -24.20 -12.45
CA ILE A 278 6.16 -24.72 -12.39
C ILE A 278 6.22 -26.16 -11.84
N LEU A 279 5.41 -26.43 -10.82
CA LEU A 279 5.23 -27.75 -10.22
C LEU A 279 4.12 -28.52 -10.96
N VAL A 280 2.95 -27.89 -11.06
CA VAL A 280 1.76 -28.41 -11.74
C VAL A 280 0.99 -27.25 -12.40
N GLN A 281 0.14 -27.56 -13.36
CA GLN A 281 -0.84 -26.63 -13.92
C GLN A 281 -2.24 -27.15 -13.59
N LEU A 282 -3.02 -26.38 -12.84
CA LEU A 282 -4.38 -26.73 -12.42
C LEU A 282 -5.40 -26.21 -13.43
N ALA A 283 -6.51 -26.92 -13.60
CA ALA A 283 -7.59 -26.52 -14.49
C ALA A 283 -8.54 -25.51 -13.81
N ASP A 284 -9.35 -24.82 -14.61
CA ASP A 284 -10.50 -24.07 -14.14
C ASP A 284 -11.43 -24.97 -13.31
N GLY A 285 -11.96 -24.46 -12.19
CA GLY A 285 -12.79 -25.23 -11.26
C GLY A 285 -12.03 -26.18 -10.31
N THR A 286 -10.69 -26.23 -10.35
CA THR A 286 -9.92 -27.09 -9.41
C THR A 286 -9.99 -26.52 -7.98
N GLN A 287 -10.45 -27.32 -7.02
CA GLN A 287 -10.37 -27.02 -5.59
C GLN A 287 -8.92 -27.09 -5.10
N VAL A 288 -8.52 -26.16 -4.22
CA VAL A 288 -7.18 -26.11 -3.61
C VAL A 288 -7.26 -25.80 -2.12
N ASP A 289 -6.42 -26.50 -1.34
CA ASP A 289 -6.20 -26.21 0.08
C ASP A 289 -5.37 -24.92 0.20
N TYR A 290 -6.01 -23.81 0.58
CA TYR A 290 -5.38 -22.50 0.68
C TYR A 290 -4.88 -22.27 2.11
N VAL A 291 -3.56 -22.06 2.23
CA VAL A 291 -2.88 -21.91 3.52
C VAL A 291 -2.86 -20.46 3.97
N LYS A 292 -2.42 -19.55 3.08
CA LYS A 292 -2.24 -18.12 3.39
C LYS A 292 -1.98 -17.26 2.15
N ARG A 293 -2.26 -15.97 2.24
CA ARG A 293 -1.80 -14.99 1.24
C ARG A 293 -0.30 -14.72 1.41
N TYR A 294 0.48 -14.81 0.33
CA TYR A 294 1.88 -14.42 0.33
C TYR A 294 2.05 -12.94 -0.08
N SER A 295 1.34 -12.50 -1.11
CA SER A 295 1.29 -11.11 -1.56
C SER A 295 0.00 -10.80 -2.32
N ASN A 296 -0.14 -9.58 -2.84
CA ASN A 296 -1.23 -9.21 -3.74
C ASN A 296 -1.26 -10.10 -5.01
N ASP A 297 -0.09 -10.55 -5.49
CA ASP A 297 0.04 -11.36 -6.70
C ASP A 297 0.06 -12.87 -6.44
N TRP A 298 0.40 -13.31 -5.22
CA TRP A 298 0.67 -14.73 -4.88
C TRP A 298 -0.02 -15.22 -3.59
N ALA A 299 -0.55 -16.43 -3.65
CA ALA A 299 -1.10 -17.18 -2.53
C ALA A 299 -0.30 -18.47 -2.33
N VAL A 300 -0.23 -18.93 -1.08
CA VAL A 300 0.31 -20.24 -0.73
C VAL A 300 -0.85 -21.22 -0.62
N ILE A 301 -0.76 -22.31 -1.39
CA ILE A 301 -1.61 -23.48 -1.27
C ILE A 301 -0.78 -24.66 -0.77
N ASN A 302 -1.44 -25.62 -0.14
CA ASN A 302 -0.86 -26.93 0.17
C ASN A 302 -1.08 -27.84 -1.04
N TYR A 303 0.01 -28.37 -1.59
CA TYR A 303 -0.04 -29.31 -2.71
C TYR A 303 0.85 -30.51 -2.42
N GLU A 304 0.24 -31.71 -2.35
CA GLU A 304 0.92 -32.97 -1.99
C GLU A 304 1.71 -32.91 -0.66
N GLY A 305 1.27 -32.07 0.29
CA GLY A 305 1.95 -31.85 1.57
C GLY A 305 3.13 -30.85 1.52
N GLN A 306 3.24 -30.06 0.46
CA GLN A 306 4.27 -29.02 0.29
C GLN A 306 3.62 -27.64 0.09
N GLU A 307 4.22 -26.59 0.65
CA GLU A 307 3.83 -25.21 0.34
C GLU A 307 4.16 -24.89 -1.12
N ALA A 308 3.15 -24.50 -1.90
CA ALA A 308 3.28 -24.17 -3.31
C ALA A 308 2.58 -22.83 -3.63
N TYR A 309 3.08 -22.11 -4.63
CA TYR A 309 2.67 -20.75 -4.92
C TYR A 309 1.80 -20.67 -6.17
N ILE A 310 0.58 -20.17 -6.02
CA ILE A 310 -0.37 -19.89 -7.12
C ILE A 310 -0.66 -18.38 -7.15
N SER A 311 -1.10 -17.83 -8.28
CA SER A 311 -1.37 -16.38 -8.34
C SER A 311 -2.74 -16.03 -7.76
N SER A 312 -2.77 -15.12 -6.78
CA SER A 312 -3.96 -14.73 -6.01
C SER A 312 -5.14 -14.27 -6.85
N GLN A 313 -4.87 -13.70 -8.04
CA GLN A 313 -5.90 -13.20 -8.96
C GLN A 313 -6.80 -14.29 -9.55
N TYR A 314 -6.42 -15.57 -9.41
CA TYR A 314 -7.15 -16.73 -9.90
C TYR A 314 -7.69 -17.62 -8.78
N LEU A 315 -7.66 -17.16 -7.52
CA LEU A 315 -8.28 -17.87 -6.40
C LEU A 315 -9.58 -17.18 -6.00
N VAL A 316 -10.68 -17.93 -6.03
CA VAL A 316 -11.99 -17.50 -5.55
C VAL A 316 -12.33 -18.30 -4.31
N ARG A 317 -12.65 -17.62 -3.21
CA ARG A 317 -13.23 -18.24 -2.00
C ARG A 317 -14.65 -18.67 -2.38
N VAL A 318 -14.89 -19.97 -2.44
CA VAL A 318 -16.26 -20.49 -2.46
C VAL A 318 -16.67 -20.57 -1.00
N GLU A 319 -17.36 -19.53 -0.56
CA GLU A 319 -18.18 -19.62 0.63
C GLU A 319 -19.30 -20.61 0.31
N GLU A 320 -19.22 -21.79 0.91
CA GLU A 320 -20.22 -22.85 0.79
C GLU A 320 -21.50 -22.38 1.49
N SER A 321 -22.32 -21.66 0.73
CA SER A 321 -23.62 -21.20 1.17
C SER A 321 -24.48 -22.44 1.48
N ALA A 322 -25.01 -22.50 2.71
CA ALA A 322 -25.67 -23.68 3.25
C ALA A 322 -27.09 -23.90 2.68
N GLU A 323 -27.20 -24.02 1.36
CA GLU A 323 -28.44 -24.25 0.61
C GLU A 323 -28.40 -25.53 -0.26
N GLU A 324 -27.65 -26.58 0.12
CA GLU A 324 -27.80 -27.91 -0.50
C GLU A 324 -27.63 -29.09 0.48
N THR A 325 -28.49 -29.13 1.52
CA THR A 325 -28.68 -30.34 2.37
C THR A 325 -30.16 -30.52 2.78
N GLN A 326 -31.10 -30.05 1.96
CA GLN A 326 -32.54 -30.26 2.17
C GLN A 326 -33.28 -30.60 0.86
N ALA A 327 -32.67 -31.47 0.05
CA ALA A 327 -33.26 -32.06 -1.16
C ALA A 327 -33.35 -33.59 -1.14
N GLU A 328 -32.53 -34.28 -0.32
CA GLU A 328 -32.44 -35.76 -0.29
C GLU A 328 -33.08 -36.39 0.98
N ALA A 329 -33.89 -35.62 1.71
CA ALA A 329 -34.54 -36.05 2.97
C ALA A 329 -36.09 -36.02 2.92
N SER A 330 -36.68 -35.66 1.78
CA SER A 330 -38.14 -35.41 1.64
C SER A 330 -38.91 -36.54 0.94
N GLU A 331 -38.25 -37.58 0.42
CA GLU A 331 -38.95 -38.72 -0.20
C GLU A 331 -39.41 -39.79 0.82
N GLU A 332 -38.71 -39.99 1.94
CA GLU A 332 -39.04 -41.08 2.90
C GLU A 332 -40.30 -40.81 3.74
N GLU A 333 -40.60 -39.58 4.16
CA GLU A 333 -41.78 -39.29 5.00
C GLU A 333 -43.10 -39.42 4.21
N SER A 334 -43.04 -39.39 2.87
CA SER A 334 -44.23 -39.46 2.00
C SER A 334 -44.85 -40.87 1.86
N GLN A 335 -44.14 -41.93 2.26
CA GLN A 335 -44.65 -43.32 2.18
C GLN A 335 -45.23 -43.87 3.49
N ALA A 336 -45.09 -43.14 4.61
CA ALA A 336 -45.59 -43.58 5.92
C ALA A 336 -47.10 -43.34 6.15
N ALA A 337 -47.76 -42.57 5.26
CA ALA A 337 -49.11 -42.04 5.49
C ALA A 337 -50.27 -42.87 4.91
N GLU A 338 -50.01 -43.98 4.20
CA GLU A 338 -51.06 -44.77 3.51
C GLU A 338 -51.28 -46.18 4.11
N GLN A 339 -50.95 -46.40 5.39
CA GLN A 339 -51.28 -47.65 6.12
C GLN A 339 -51.72 -47.45 7.59
N GLN A 340 -52.85 -46.77 7.81
CA GLN A 340 -53.71 -47.00 9.00
C GLN A 340 -55.16 -46.54 8.80
#